data_AF-A0A2S9H1G4-F1
#
_entry.id   AF-A0A2S9H1G4-F1
#
_cell.length_a   1.000
_cell.length_b   1.000
_cell.length_c   1.000
_cell.angle_alpha   90.00
_cell.angle_beta   90.00
_cell.angle_gamma   90.00
#
_symmetry.space_group_name_H-M   'P 1'
#
loop_
_entity.id
_entity.type
_entity.pdbx_description
1 polymer ?
#
loop_
_entity_poly.entity_id
_entity_poly.type
_entity_poly.pdbx_seq_one_letter_code
_entity_poly.pdbx_strand_id
1 'polypeptide(L)'
;MLKRNLLILLSALALTSAVQAHEFKLGDIQIGHPYARATVPQQTSGGAFLALENTGKTDDKLIKVESSMANSVEIHNMEMVGDVMKMREVDLIDLKAGSKISMKPGGGYHIMLIGLKKQLNAGDKFPLTLQFEKAGKIEVMVFVEANTNTTPAASDMHDHH
;
A
#
# COMPACT_ATOMS: atom_id res chain seq x y z
N MET A 1 -57.36 33.66 -20.09
CA MET A 1 -56.53 32.46 -20.33
C MET A 1 -55.09 32.94 -20.55
N LEU A 2 -54.04 32.53 -19.86
CA LEU A 2 -53.84 31.67 -18.70
C LEU A 2 -52.48 32.13 -18.10
N LYS A 3 -52.46 32.53 -16.83
CA LYS A 3 -51.23 32.74 -16.05
C LYS A 3 -50.93 31.43 -15.32
N ARG A 4 -49.68 30.94 -15.33
CA ARG A 4 -48.92 30.53 -14.14
C ARG A 4 -47.62 29.80 -14.50
N ASN A 5 -46.52 30.49 -14.21
CA ASN A 5 -45.19 29.93 -14.00
C ASN A 5 -45.26 28.85 -12.92
N LEU A 6 -44.62 27.71 -13.17
CA LEU A 6 -44.26 26.77 -12.11
C LEU A 6 -42.81 26.32 -12.35
N LEU A 7 -41.89 27.05 -11.74
CA LEU A 7 -40.54 26.57 -11.47
C LEU A 7 -40.64 25.50 -10.38
N ILE A 8 -40.21 24.28 -10.67
CA ILE A 8 -39.82 23.31 -9.65
C ILE A 8 -38.32 23.08 -9.83
N LEU A 9 -37.52 23.84 -9.07
CA LEU A 9 -36.11 23.52 -8.88
C LEU A 9 -36.05 22.30 -7.95
N LEU A 10 -35.81 21.13 -8.53
CA LEU A 10 -35.45 19.94 -7.79
C LEU A 10 -33.97 20.07 -7.38
N SER A 11 -33.74 20.60 -6.18
CA SER A 11 -32.44 20.61 -5.54
C SER A 11 -32.05 19.16 -5.20
N ALA A 12 -31.30 18.52 -6.10
CA ALA A 12 -30.68 17.24 -5.81
C ALA A 12 -29.47 17.48 -4.90
N LEU A 13 -29.63 17.16 -3.62
CA LEU A 13 -28.57 17.18 -2.62
C LEU A 13 -27.53 16.11 -2.99
N ALA A 14 -26.44 16.54 -3.63
CA ALA A 14 -25.30 15.68 -3.91
C ALA A 14 -24.64 15.26 -2.59
N LEU A 15 -24.91 14.03 -2.15
CA LEU A 15 -24.13 13.34 -1.13
C LEU A 15 -22.74 13.07 -1.74
N THR A 16 -21.84 14.04 -1.61
CA THR A 16 -20.42 13.83 -1.89
C THR A 16 -19.90 12.84 -0.86
N SER A 17 -19.81 11.58 -1.27
CA SER A 17 -19.12 10.56 -0.50
C SER A 17 -17.65 10.98 -0.45
N ALA A 18 -17.22 11.53 0.69
CA ALA A 18 -15.83 11.81 0.93
C ALA A 18 -15.08 10.47 0.82
N VAL A 19 -14.29 10.32 -0.24
CA VAL A 19 -13.32 9.24 -0.36
C VAL A 19 -12.34 9.44 0.79
N GLN A 20 -12.56 8.71 1.89
CA GLN A 20 -11.63 8.65 3.00
C GLN A 20 -10.37 7.97 2.46
N ALA A 21 -9.34 8.76 2.19
CA ALA A 21 -7.97 8.28 2.21
C ALA A 21 -7.78 7.53 3.54
N HIS A 22 -7.45 6.23 3.47
CA HIS A 22 -7.27 5.41 4.67
C HIS A 22 -5.96 5.82 5.34
N GLU A 23 -6.08 6.74 6.29
CA GLU A 23 -4.97 7.24 7.10
C GLU A 23 -5.13 6.68 8.53
N PHE A 24 -4.05 6.07 9.03
CA PHE A 24 -3.97 5.54 10.38
C PHE A 24 -3.00 6.39 11.18
N LYS A 25 -3.24 6.53 12.49
CA LYS A 25 -2.39 7.34 13.36
C LYS A 25 -2.06 6.59 14.65
N LEU A 26 -0.79 6.59 15.03
CA LEU A 26 -0.26 6.05 16.27
C LEU A 26 0.63 7.10 16.94
N GLY A 27 0.10 7.82 17.92
CA GLY A 27 0.79 8.98 18.48
C GLY A 27 1.08 10.02 17.39
N ASP A 28 2.35 10.34 17.19
CA ASP A 28 2.82 11.28 16.17
C ASP A 28 3.13 10.62 14.81
N ILE A 29 3.00 9.29 14.71
CA ILE A 29 3.23 8.56 13.47
C ILE A 29 1.93 8.49 12.66
N GLN A 30 1.98 9.00 11.44
CA GLN A 30 0.91 8.87 10.44
C GLN A 30 1.29 7.78 9.43
N ILE A 31 0.32 6.92 9.12
CA ILE A 31 0.45 5.84 8.14
C ILE A 31 -0.60 6.04 7.07
N GLY A 32 -0.16 6.42 5.88
CA GLY A 32 -1.03 6.77 4.76
C GLY A 32 -1.10 5.67 3.71
N HIS A 33 -2.30 5.43 3.20
CA HIS A 33 -2.57 4.55 2.05
C HIS A 33 -1.84 3.19 2.08
N PRO A 34 -2.13 2.31 3.04
CA PRO A 34 -1.62 0.94 2.98
C PRO A 34 -2.30 0.17 1.83
N TYR A 35 -1.51 -0.32 0.89
CA TYR A 35 -1.98 -1.14 -0.22
C TYR A 35 -1.01 -2.27 -0.55
N ALA A 36 -1.51 -3.31 -1.20
CA ALA A 36 -0.71 -4.39 -1.76
C ALA A 36 -1.06 -4.60 -3.22
N ARG A 37 -0.15 -5.18 -3.99
CA ARG A 37 -0.44 -5.55 -5.38
C ARG A 37 -1.11 -6.92 -5.45
N ALA A 38 -2.14 -7.01 -6.27
CA ALA A 38 -2.72 -8.30 -6.66
C ALA A 38 -1.64 -9.20 -7.24
N THR A 39 -1.73 -10.48 -6.91
CA THR A 39 -0.77 -11.52 -7.28
C THR A 39 -1.33 -12.32 -8.46
N VAL A 40 -0.46 -12.90 -9.31
CA VAL A 40 -0.89 -13.81 -10.39
C VAL A 40 -0.93 -15.26 -9.93
N PRO A 41 -1.71 -16.17 -10.55
CA PRO A 41 -1.75 -17.58 -10.14
C PRO A 41 -0.35 -18.17 -9.96
N GLN A 42 -0.16 -18.97 -8.91
CA GLN A 42 1.11 -19.61 -8.52
C GLN A 42 2.17 -18.67 -7.91
N GLN A 43 1.94 -17.35 -7.87
CA GLN A 43 2.84 -16.42 -7.19
C GLN A 43 2.74 -16.59 -5.67
N THR A 44 3.84 -16.98 -5.03
CA THR A 44 3.90 -17.29 -3.59
C THR A 44 4.30 -16.13 -2.70
N SER A 45 4.66 -14.97 -3.28
CA SER A 45 5.08 -13.78 -2.55
C SER A 45 4.38 -12.52 -3.06
N GLY A 46 4.10 -11.56 -2.20
CA GLY A 46 3.42 -10.30 -2.54
C GLY A 46 4.17 -9.09 -2.01
N GLY A 47 3.96 -7.94 -2.65
CA GLY A 47 4.48 -6.65 -2.19
C GLY A 47 3.37 -5.79 -1.60
N ALA A 48 3.60 -5.24 -0.40
CA ALA A 48 2.78 -4.25 0.26
C ALA A 48 3.56 -2.94 0.45
N PHE A 49 2.83 -1.83 0.42
CA PHE A 49 3.35 -0.48 0.33
C PHE A 49 2.46 0.45 1.17
N LEU A 50 3.08 1.47 1.77
CA LEU A 50 2.43 2.49 2.56
C LEU A 50 3.31 3.75 2.62
N ALA A 51 2.76 4.85 3.11
CA ALA A 51 3.52 6.02 3.51
C ALA A 51 3.63 6.09 5.03
N LEU A 52 4.80 6.44 5.54
CA LEU A 52 5.06 6.74 6.95
C LEU A 52 5.46 8.19 7.08
N GLU A 53 4.90 8.90 8.05
CA GLU A 53 5.29 10.26 8.38
C GLU A 53 5.40 10.40 9.90
N ASN A 54 6.58 10.81 10.38
CA ASN A 54 6.78 11.11 11.79
C ASN A 54 6.58 12.61 12.00
N THR A 55 5.40 13.01 12.48
CA THR A 55 5.05 14.41 12.75
C THR A 55 5.55 14.92 14.10
N GLY A 56 6.23 14.06 14.85
CA GLY A 56 6.70 14.31 16.21
C GLY A 56 8.06 15.01 16.25
N LYS A 57 8.54 15.24 17.48
CA LYS A 57 9.83 15.88 17.76
C LYS A 57 10.95 14.89 18.08
N THR A 58 10.65 13.60 18.11
CA THR A 58 11.60 12.54 18.45
C THR A 58 11.66 11.48 17.36
N ASP A 59 12.86 10.98 17.08
CA ASP A 59 13.05 9.84 16.19
C ASP A 59 12.32 8.60 16.70
N ASP A 60 11.81 7.79 15.77
CA ASP A 60 11.27 6.44 16.00
C ASP A 60 11.81 5.49 14.91
N LYS A 61 11.44 4.22 14.97
CA LYS A 61 11.81 3.20 14.00
C LYS A 61 10.66 2.23 13.78
N LEU A 62 10.38 1.84 12.53
CA LEU A 62 9.57 0.65 12.27
C LEU A 62 10.49 -0.56 12.40
N ILE A 63 10.25 -1.40 13.41
CA ILE A 63 11.15 -2.52 13.77
C ILE A 63 10.55 -3.89 13.47
N LYS A 64 9.25 -3.97 13.18
CA LYS A 64 8.61 -5.23 12.79
C LYS A 64 7.34 -4.97 12.00
N VAL A 65 7.07 -5.87 11.06
CA VAL A 65 5.80 -5.98 10.35
C VAL A 65 5.30 -7.42 10.46
N GLU A 66 4.01 -7.62 10.71
CA GLU A 66 3.41 -8.94 10.85
C GLU A 66 2.08 -9.00 10.07
N SER A 67 1.77 -10.16 9.48
CA SER A 67 0.46 -10.43 8.90
C SER A 67 0.17 -11.93 8.92
N SER A 68 -1.10 -12.29 9.11
CA SER A 68 -1.56 -13.67 9.01
C SER A 68 -1.61 -14.18 7.57
N MET A 69 -1.53 -13.29 6.58
CA MET A 69 -1.62 -13.61 5.14
C MET A 69 -0.44 -14.42 4.58
N ALA A 70 0.72 -14.36 5.25
CA ALA A 70 1.96 -14.96 4.80
C ALA A 70 2.63 -15.79 5.91
N ASN A 71 3.67 -16.55 5.54
CA ASN A 71 4.50 -17.28 6.50
C ASN A 71 5.58 -16.40 7.10
N SER A 72 6.14 -15.49 6.30
CA SER A 72 7.09 -14.45 6.72
C SER A 72 6.66 -13.10 6.17
N VAL A 73 6.96 -12.04 6.92
CA VAL A 73 6.77 -10.65 6.48
C VAL A 73 8.06 -9.89 6.77
N GLU A 74 8.63 -9.35 5.72
CA GLU A 74 9.98 -8.77 5.74
C GLU A 74 9.94 -7.33 5.23
N ILE A 75 10.86 -6.49 5.71
CA ILE A 75 11.06 -5.14 5.21
C ILE A 75 12.23 -5.20 4.25
N HIS A 76 12.05 -4.74 3.01
CA HIS A 76 13.08 -4.74 1.99
C HIS A 76 13.33 -3.31 1.50
N ASN A 77 14.56 -3.01 1.13
CA ASN A 77 14.94 -1.77 0.46
C ASN A 77 15.53 -2.09 -0.93
N MET A 78 15.14 -1.30 -1.93
CA MET A 78 15.79 -1.29 -3.24
C MET A 78 16.71 -0.09 -3.35
N GLU A 79 18.01 -0.33 -3.48
CA GLU A 79 19.03 0.70 -3.62
C GLU A 79 19.95 0.43 -4.82
N MET A 80 20.48 1.50 -5.42
CA MET A 80 21.49 1.39 -6.47
C MET A 80 22.85 1.12 -5.82
N VAL A 81 23.45 -0.03 -6.14
CA VAL A 81 24.82 -0.36 -5.73
C VAL A 81 25.67 -0.42 -6.99
N GLY A 82 26.34 0.70 -7.29
CA GLY A 82 26.92 0.93 -8.62
C GLY A 82 25.80 1.11 -9.65
N ASP A 83 25.88 0.38 -10.77
CA ASP A 83 24.89 0.43 -11.84
C ASP A 83 23.78 -0.63 -11.69
N VAL A 84 23.74 -1.36 -10.57
CA VAL A 84 22.78 -2.44 -10.33
C VAL A 84 21.82 -2.07 -9.21
N MET A 85 20.52 -2.14 -9.49
CA MET A 85 19.48 -2.05 -8.47
C MET A 85 19.44 -3.36 -7.67
N LYS A 86 19.72 -3.27 -6.36
CA LYS A 86 19.72 -4.42 -5.45
C LYS A 86 18.56 -4.31 -4.47
N MET A 87 17.79 -5.38 -4.35
CA MET A 87 16.82 -5.58 -3.29
C MET A 87 17.51 -6.27 -2.11
N ARG A 88 17.33 -5.74 -0.90
CA ARG A 88 17.88 -6.33 0.33
C ARG A 88 16.87 -6.22 1.46
N GLU A 89 16.74 -7.28 2.24
CA GLU A 89 16.07 -7.24 3.54
C GLU A 89 16.79 -6.27 4.50
N VAL A 90 16.02 -5.54 5.29
CA VAL A 90 16.50 -4.66 6.35
C VAL A 90 15.76 -4.97 7.64
N ASP A 91 16.45 -4.88 8.76
CA ASP A 91 15.86 -5.17 10.07
C ASP A 91 14.84 -4.11 10.51
N LEU A 92 15.03 -2.86 10.06
CA LEU A 92 14.22 -1.72 10.48
C LEU A 92 14.22 -0.58 9.45
N ILE A 93 13.31 0.36 9.64
CA ILE A 93 13.30 1.65 8.96
C ILE A 93 13.40 2.76 10.00
N ASP A 94 14.46 3.57 9.93
CA ASP A 94 14.58 4.77 10.75
C ASP A 94 13.57 5.85 10.33
N LEU A 95 12.81 6.38 11.28
CA LEU A 95 11.85 7.46 11.09
C LEU A 95 12.27 8.68 11.92
N LYS A 96 13.08 9.53 11.30
CA LYS A 96 13.53 10.79 11.93
C LYS A 96 12.35 11.72 12.20
N ALA A 97 12.46 12.52 13.27
CA ALA A 97 11.48 13.56 13.55
C ALA A 97 11.26 14.46 12.31
N GLY A 98 10.00 14.69 11.94
CA GLY A 98 9.62 15.46 10.75
C GLY A 98 9.86 14.78 9.40
N SER A 99 10.31 13.52 9.38
CA SER A 99 10.58 12.80 8.13
C SER A 99 9.36 12.09 7.56
N LYS A 100 9.40 11.87 6.25
CA LYS A 100 8.40 11.13 5.50
C LYS A 100 9.08 10.09 4.62
N ILE A 101 8.55 8.87 4.65
CA ILE A 101 8.98 7.75 3.81
C ILE A 101 7.77 7.28 3.01
N SER A 102 7.94 7.16 1.69
CA SER A 102 6.90 6.62 0.81
C SER A 102 7.41 5.35 0.16
N MET A 103 6.78 4.24 0.47
CA MET A 103 7.04 2.95 -0.16
C MET A 103 6.31 2.91 -1.50
N LYS A 104 7.02 2.51 -2.55
CA LYS A 104 6.44 2.35 -3.89
C LYS A 104 7.07 1.15 -4.61
N PRO A 105 6.35 0.55 -5.55
CA PRO A 105 6.90 -0.48 -6.41
C PRO A 105 8.12 0.02 -7.20
N GLY A 106 9.17 -0.80 -7.26
CA GLY A 106 10.35 -0.55 -8.10
C GLY A 106 11.41 0.38 -7.52
N GLY A 107 11.30 0.80 -6.25
CA GLY A 107 12.34 1.61 -5.60
C GLY A 107 12.09 1.85 -4.12
N GLY A 108 13.19 1.98 -3.36
CA GLY A 108 13.14 2.26 -1.92
C GLY A 108 12.53 1.12 -1.10
N TYR A 109 11.98 1.48 0.06
CA TYR A 109 11.39 0.52 0.99
C TYR A 109 10.09 -0.08 0.47
N HIS A 110 9.86 -1.34 0.80
CA HIS A 110 8.59 -2.06 0.62
C HIS A 110 8.51 -3.24 1.58
N ILE A 111 7.30 -3.76 1.79
CA ILE A 111 7.02 -4.88 2.68
C ILE A 111 6.80 -6.12 1.83
N MET A 112 7.61 -7.15 2.04
CA MET A 112 7.51 -8.44 1.34
C MET A 112 6.72 -9.43 2.18
N LEU A 113 5.64 -9.96 1.60
CA LEU A 113 4.83 -11.05 2.13
C LEU A 113 5.33 -12.35 1.49
N ILE A 114 5.99 -13.24 2.25
CA ILE A 114 6.62 -14.46 1.72
C ILE A 114 5.86 -15.70 2.18
N GLY A 115 5.58 -16.59 1.24
CA GLY A 115 4.80 -17.80 1.50
C GLY A 115 3.33 -17.43 1.77
N LEU A 116 2.71 -16.74 0.82
CA LEU A 116 1.30 -16.38 0.85
C LEU A 116 0.44 -17.63 1.09
N LYS A 117 -0.43 -17.57 2.10
CA LYS A 117 -1.37 -18.66 2.42
C LYS A 117 -2.59 -18.65 1.51
N LYS A 118 -2.86 -17.50 0.88
CA LYS A 118 -3.92 -17.27 -0.09
C LYS A 118 -3.44 -16.24 -1.10
N GLN A 119 -3.96 -16.35 -2.32
CA GLN A 119 -3.78 -15.34 -3.36
C GLN A 119 -4.28 -13.97 -2.88
N LEU A 120 -3.54 -12.90 -3.20
CA LEU A 120 -4.03 -11.53 -3.07
C LEU A 120 -4.80 -11.16 -4.34
N ASN A 121 -6.12 -11.05 -4.26
CA ASN A 121 -6.97 -10.65 -5.39
C ASN A 121 -7.34 -9.18 -5.29
N ALA A 122 -7.48 -8.50 -6.44
CA ALA A 122 -7.88 -7.09 -6.44
C ALA A 122 -9.23 -6.89 -5.73
N GLY A 123 -9.30 -5.90 -4.85
CA GLY A 123 -10.46 -5.63 -4.01
C GLY A 123 -10.44 -6.32 -2.64
N ASP A 124 -9.56 -7.31 -2.45
CA ASP A 124 -9.34 -7.93 -1.14
C ASP A 124 -8.78 -6.91 -0.14
N LYS A 125 -8.96 -7.20 1.15
CA LYS A 125 -8.36 -6.44 2.24
C LYS A 125 -7.85 -7.39 3.31
N PHE A 126 -6.74 -7.03 3.95
CA PHE A 126 -6.20 -7.80 5.06
C PHE A 126 -5.51 -6.89 6.09
N PRO A 127 -5.45 -7.30 7.37
CA PRO A 127 -4.72 -6.56 8.38
C PRO A 127 -3.21 -6.79 8.28
N LEU A 128 -2.47 -5.71 8.52
CA LEU A 128 -1.02 -5.68 8.66
C LEU A 128 -0.68 -4.97 9.97
N THR A 129 0.06 -5.64 10.85
CA THR A 129 0.51 -5.03 12.11
C THR A 129 1.88 -4.39 11.91
N LEU A 130 1.99 -3.12 12.27
CA LEU A 130 3.23 -2.35 12.31
C LEU A 130 3.67 -2.17 13.76
N GLN A 131 4.90 -2.53 14.07
CA GLN A 131 5.50 -2.29 15.38
C GLN A 131 6.61 -1.25 15.27
N PHE A 132 6.42 -0.15 15.96
CA PHE A 132 7.39 0.91 16.15
C PHE A 132 8.14 0.71 17.47
N GLU A 133 9.39 1.16 17.51
CA GLU A 133 10.25 1.05 18.70
C GLU A 133 9.67 1.83 19.88
N LYS A 134 9.17 3.05 19.64
CA LYS A 134 8.69 3.95 20.70
C LYS A 134 7.17 4.12 20.69
N ALA A 135 6.56 4.35 19.52
CA ALA A 135 5.12 4.58 19.42
C ALA A 135 4.28 3.33 19.72
N GLY A 136 4.88 2.13 19.67
CA GLY A 136 4.21 0.87 19.96
C GLY A 136 3.64 0.19 18.72
N LYS A 137 2.50 -0.49 18.84
CA LYS A 137 1.91 -1.30 17.76
C LYS A 137 0.62 -0.69 17.23
N ILE A 138 0.41 -0.78 15.92
CA ILE A 138 -0.85 -0.45 15.26
C ILE A 138 -1.16 -1.49 14.18
N GLU A 139 -2.42 -1.87 14.07
CA GLU A 139 -2.94 -2.64 12.95
C GLU A 139 -3.49 -1.68 11.90
N VAL A 140 -3.07 -1.87 10.65
CA VAL A 140 -3.56 -1.10 9.50
C VAL A 140 -4.21 -2.04 8.48
N MET A 141 -5.30 -1.58 7.85
CA MET A 141 -5.95 -2.34 6.78
C MET A 141 -5.26 -2.05 5.45
N VAL A 142 -4.79 -3.11 4.80
CA VAL A 142 -4.14 -3.08 3.50
C VAL A 142 -5.16 -3.44 2.42
N PHE A 143 -5.27 -2.59 1.40
CA PHE A 143 -6.16 -2.80 0.25
C PHE A 143 -5.38 -3.43 -0.91
N VAL A 144 -5.91 -4.49 -1.50
CA VAL A 144 -5.26 -5.13 -2.65
C VAL A 144 -5.70 -4.43 -3.93
N GLU A 145 -4.76 -3.76 -4.58
CA GLU A 145 -4.96 -3.06 -5.84
C GLU A 145 -4.66 -3.96 -7.04
N ALA A 146 -5.37 -3.73 -8.15
CA ALA A 146 -5.09 -4.42 -9.39
C ALA A 146 -3.67 -4.12 -9.87
N ASN A 147 -2.99 -5.13 -10.40
CA ASN A 147 -1.65 -4.93 -10.95
C ASN A 147 -1.77 -4.22 -12.30
N THR A 148 -1.43 -2.92 -12.36
CA THR A 148 -1.51 -2.13 -13.60
C THR A 148 -0.38 -2.44 -14.59
N ASN A 149 0.48 -3.41 -14.30
CA ASN A 149 1.57 -3.87 -15.16
C ASN A 149 1.22 -5.10 -16.03
N THR A 150 -0.06 -5.45 -16.21
CA THR A 150 -0.44 -6.41 -17.26
C THR A 150 -0.34 -5.76 -18.64
N THR A 151 0.87 -5.69 -19.19
CA THR A 151 1.02 -5.84 -20.64
C THR A 151 0.42 -7.20 -20.99
N PRO A 152 -0.54 -7.31 -21.94
CA PRO A 152 -0.96 -8.62 -22.43
C PRO A 152 0.30 -9.35 -22.91
N ALA A 153 0.53 -10.57 -22.43
CA ALA A 153 1.52 -11.44 -23.02
C ALA A 153 1.25 -11.46 -24.53
N ALA A 154 2.25 -11.02 -25.31
CA ALA A 154 2.21 -11.07 -26.75
C ALA A 154 1.83 -12.49 -27.16
N SER A 155 0.68 -12.61 -27.82
CA SER A 155 0.42 -13.72 -28.72
C SER A 155 1.35 -13.57 -29.92
N ASP A 156 2.62 -13.91 -29.72
CA ASP A 156 3.58 -14.03 -30.81
C ASP A 156 3.40 -15.44 -31.38
N MET A 157 2.50 -15.52 -32.37
CA MET A 157 2.38 -16.67 -33.26
C MET A 157 3.70 -16.79 -34.01
N HIS A 158 4.55 -17.73 -33.58
CA HIS A 158 5.51 -18.35 -34.47
C HIS A 158 4.72 -19.13 -35.53
N ASP A 159 4.56 -18.55 -36.71
CA ASP A 159 4.37 -19.34 -37.93
C ASP A 159 5.66 -19.23 -38.74
N HIS A 160 6.40 -20.34 -38.72
CA HIS A 160 7.36 -20.68 -39.75
C HIS A 160 6.59 -21.40 -40.86
N HIS A 161 6.50 -20.80 -42.05
CA HIS A 161 6.89 -21.40 -43.34
C HIS A 161 6.51 -20.51 -44.53
#